data_AF-A0AA43FKU9-F1
#
_entry.id   AF-A0AA43FKU9-F1
#
_cell.length_a   1.000
_cell.length_b   1.000
_cell.length_c   1.000
_cell.angle_alpha   90.00
_cell.angle_beta   90.00
_cell.angle_gamma   90.00
#
_symmetry.space_group_name_H-M   'P 1'
#
loop_
_entity.id
_entity.type
_entity.pdbx_description
1 polymer ?
#
loop_
_entity_poly.entity_id
_entity_poly.type
_entity_poly.pdbx_seq_one_letter_code
_entity_poly.pdbx_strand_id
1 'polypeptide(L)'
;MKRAVLVLAFVLATSAPAKADIQSDLAAGVDMETVLLNAVSSGKSIVDALAEVLKATEGRDAEIISSAIRLFPDMAVEIVIAALNAGVDVELVVSTAVLTAPDKVAEIVAAAVNLLPEQRDVIVKAAIGSGGDQDVVVRAALAAIWRANSLGGLFPVVDGGQGKGGMPIYNGSPS
;
A
#
# COMPACT_ATOMS: atom_id res chain seq x y z
N MET A 1 -73.30 -2.02 18.74
CA MET A 1 -72.23 -1.27 18.05
C MET A 1 -70.97 -2.11 18.06
N LYS A 2 -70.60 -2.74 16.94
CA LYS A 2 -69.46 -3.68 16.84
C LYS A 2 -68.21 -2.88 16.43
N ARG A 3 -67.21 -2.78 17.32
CA ARG A 3 -65.93 -2.12 17.04
C ARG A 3 -65.01 -3.13 16.36
N ALA A 4 -64.69 -2.89 15.09
CA ALA A 4 -63.68 -3.65 14.36
C ALA A 4 -62.29 -3.20 14.83
N VAL A 5 -61.55 -4.10 15.46
CA VAL A 5 -60.14 -3.90 15.81
C VAL A 5 -59.32 -4.31 14.59
N LEU A 6 -58.73 -3.33 13.93
CA LEU A 6 -57.86 -3.51 12.76
C LEU A 6 -56.45 -3.76 13.29
N VAL A 7 -56.06 -5.03 13.37
CA VAL A 7 -54.71 -5.43 13.78
C VAL A 7 -53.77 -5.14 12.60
N LEU A 8 -52.97 -4.08 12.74
CA LEU A 8 -51.90 -3.73 11.82
C LEU A 8 -50.75 -4.72 12.03
N ALA A 9 -50.64 -5.72 11.15
CA ALA A 9 -49.52 -6.64 11.11
C ALA A 9 -48.27 -5.88 10.60
N PHE A 10 -47.38 -5.51 11.52
CA PHE A 10 -46.06 -4.97 11.20
C PHE A 10 -45.19 -6.13 10.71
N VAL A 11 -45.09 -6.28 9.39
CA VAL A 11 -44.16 -7.22 8.76
C VAL A 11 -42.76 -6.67 9.01
N LEU A 12 -42.07 -7.22 10.00
CA LEU A 12 -40.65 -7.01 10.25
C LEU A 12 -39.90 -7.62 9.06
N ALA A 13 -39.61 -6.82 8.04
CA ALA A 13 -38.69 -7.20 6.98
C ALA A 13 -37.31 -7.36 7.64
N THR A 14 -36.94 -8.60 7.93
CA THR A 14 -35.57 -8.95 8.27
C THR A 14 -34.75 -8.70 7.01
N SER A 15 -34.17 -7.51 6.88
CA SER A 15 -33.14 -7.26 5.89
C SER A 15 -31.99 -8.22 6.21
N ALA A 16 -31.97 -9.35 5.51
CA ALA A 16 -30.74 -10.09 5.32
C ALA A 16 -29.68 -9.06 4.91
N PRO A 17 -28.46 -9.11 5.45
CA PRO A 17 -27.39 -8.26 4.95
C PRO A 17 -27.32 -8.49 3.44
N ALA A 18 -27.80 -7.51 2.67
CA ALA A 18 -27.57 -7.49 1.24
C ALA A 18 -26.06 -7.67 1.12
N LYS A 19 -25.61 -8.64 0.32
CA LYS A 19 -24.19 -8.77 0.02
C LYS A 19 -23.71 -7.36 -0.32
N ALA A 20 -22.74 -6.84 0.44
CA ALA A 20 -22.20 -5.51 0.22
C ALA A 20 -21.76 -5.41 -1.24
N ASP A 21 -22.63 -4.82 -2.05
CA ASP A 21 -22.43 -4.70 -3.48
C ASP A 21 -21.81 -3.34 -3.68
N ILE A 22 -20.50 -3.35 -3.97
CA ILE A 22 -19.71 -2.15 -4.20
C ILE A 22 -20.41 -1.24 -5.22
N GLN A 23 -21.06 -1.79 -6.24
CA GLN A 23 -21.78 -0.99 -7.24
C GLN A 23 -23.01 -0.30 -6.65
N SER A 24 -23.79 -1.02 -5.83
CA SER A 24 -24.97 -0.45 -5.16
C SER A 24 -24.56 0.65 -4.16
N ASP A 25 -23.51 0.43 -3.38
CA ASP A 25 -23.04 1.39 -2.38
C ASP A 25 -22.49 2.65 -3.05
N LEU A 26 -21.71 2.50 -4.13
CA LEU A 26 -21.23 3.62 -4.94
C LEU A 26 -22.38 4.38 -5.61
N ALA A 27 -23.39 3.68 -6.15
CA ALA A 27 -24.57 4.31 -6.76
C ALA A 27 -25.45 5.04 -5.74
N ALA A 28 -25.47 4.57 -4.48
CA ALA A 28 -26.14 5.23 -3.37
C ALA A 28 -25.37 6.44 -2.83
N GLY A 29 -24.17 6.72 -3.35
CA GLY A 29 -23.34 7.84 -2.90
C GLY A 29 -22.76 7.62 -1.51
N VAL A 30 -22.61 6.36 -1.09
CA VAL A 30 -21.96 6.00 0.17
C VAL A 30 -20.50 6.44 0.14
N ASP A 31 -19.98 6.86 1.30
CA ASP A 31 -18.59 7.28 1.40
C ASP A 31 -17.64 6.10 1.16
N MET A 32 -16.46 6.39 0.59
CA MET A 32 -15.53 5.36 0.13
C MET A 32 -15.02 4.47 1.27
N GLU A 33 -14.87 5.02 2.47
CA GLU A 33 -14.42 4.26 3.64
C GLU A 33 -15.49 3.23 4.02
N THR A 34 -16.76 3.63 4.05
CA THR A 34 -17.90 2.73 4.28
C THR A 34 -18.02 1.66 3.19
N VAL A 35 -17.82 2.01 1.90
CA VAL A 35 -17.85 1.03 0.80
C VAL A 35 -16.78 -0.05 1.02
N LEU A 36 -15.54 0.35 1.30
CA LEU A 36 -14.44 -0.59 1.55
C LEU A 36 -14.66 -1.42 2.81
N LEU A 37 -15.15 -0.79 3.89
CA LEU A 37 -15.45 -1.48 5.15
C LEU A 37 -16.57 -2.51 5.00
N ASN A 38 -17.62 -2.18 4.25
CA ASN A 38 -18.72 -3.10 3.95
C ASN A 38 -18.22 -4.29 3.13
N ALA A 39 -17.39 -4.05 2.11
CA ALA A 39 -16.82 -5.09 1.29
C ALA A 39 -15.96 -6.07 2.12
N VAL A 40 -15.09 -5.54 2.99
CA VAL A 40 -14.27 -6.38 3.89
C VAL A 40 -15.13 -7.11 4.92
N SER A 41 -16.14 -6.46 5.48
CA SER A 41 -17.10 -7.07 6.42
C SER A 41 -17.93 -8.19 5.78
N SER A 42 -18.11 -8.15 4.46
CA SER A 42 -18.75 -9.24 3.68
C SER A 42 -17.82 -10.42 3.41
N GLY A 43 -16.57 -10.37 3.88
CA GLY A 43 -15.57 -11.43 3.76
C GLY A 43 -14.61 -11.28 2.58
N LYS A 44 -14.64 -10.16 1.84
CA LYS A 44 -13.61 -9.87 0.82
C LYS A 44 -12.31 -9.44 1.49
N SER A 45 -11.17 -9.75 0.86
CA SER A 45 -9.90 -9.13 1.26
C SER A 45 -9.90 -7.65 0.88
N ILE A 46 -9.15 -6.81 1.60
CA ILE A 46 -9.02 -5.40 1.23
C ILE A 46 -8.41 -5.22 -0.17
N VAL A 47 -7.51 -6.12 -0.57
CA VAL A 47 -6.89 -6.10 -1.91
C VAL A 47 -7.93 -6.35 -3.00
N ASP A 48 -8.82 -7.33 -2.81
CA ASP A 48 -9.89 -7.62 -3.77
C ASP A 48 -10.94 -6.50 -3.79
N ALA A 49 -11.34 -6.00 -2.62
CA ALA A 49 -12.27 -4.89 -2.50
C ALA A 49 -11.73 -3.63 -3.19
N LEU A 50 -10.47 -3.27 -2.95
CA LEU A 50 -9.79 -2.15 -3.59
C LEU A 50 -9.79 -2.29 -5.11
N ALA A 51 -9.38 -3.46 -5.63
CA ALA A 51 -9.30 -3.70 -7.07
C ALA A 51 -10.69 -3.60 -7.75
N GLU A 52 -11.75 -4.02 -7.07
CA GLU A 52 -13.12 -3.91 -7.57
C GLU A 52 -13.63 -2.47 -7.55
N VAL A 53 -13.35 -1.72 -6.48
CA VAL A 53 -13.70 -0.29 -6.37
C VAL A 53 -12.98 0.55 -7.42
N LEU A 54 -11.68 0.32 -7.63
CA LEU A 54 -10.87 1.02 -8.66
C LEU A 54 -11.43 0.76 -10.07
N LYS A 55 -11.89 -0.46 -10.36
CA LYS A 55 -12.53 -0.78 -11.65
C LYS A 55 -13.91 -0.17 -11.80
N ALA A 56 -14.64 -0.01 -10.70
CA ALA A 56 -15.99 0.54 -10.70
C ALA A 56 -16.00 2.07 -10.77
N THR A 57 -14.88 2.73 -10.44
CA THR A 57 -14.82 4.18 -10.23
C THR A 57 -13.61 4.80 -10.92
N GLU A 58 -13.78 5.26 -12.15
CA GLU A 58 -12.72 5.96 -12.86
C GLU A 58 -12.45 7.35 -12.25
N GLY A 59 -11.17 7.71 -12.11
CA GLY A 59 -10.74 9.06 -11.72
C GLY A 59 -10.81 9.37 -10.23
N ARG A 60 -11.11 8.39 -9.37
CA ARG A 60 -11.11 8.55 -7.89
C ARG A 60 -10.00 7.76 -7.19
N ASP A 61 -8.99 7.32 -7.92
CA ASP A 61 -7.97 6.38 -7.44
C ASP A 61 -7.26 6.87 -6.17
N ALA A 62 -6.86 8.15 -6.11
CA ALA A 62 -6.21 8.72 -4.93
C ALA A 62 -7.10 8.71 -3.68
N GLU A 63 -8.39 9.00 -3.85
CA GLU A 63 -9.37 8.94 -2.75
C GLU A 63 -9.55 7.50 -2.26
N ILE A 64 -9.66 6.56 -3.19
CA ILE A 64 -9.83 5.13 -2.91
C ILE A 64 -8.62 4.58 -2.16
N ILE A 65 -7.41 4.85 -2.66
CA ILE A 65 -6.14 4.40 -2.06
C ILE A 65 -5.95 5.02 -0.69
N SER A 66 -6.12 6.34 -0.54
CA SER A 66 -5.97 6.99 0.77
C SER A 66 -6.99 6.49 1.79
N SER A 67 -8.24 6.25 1.37
CA SER A 67 -9.27 5.67 2.23
C SER A 67 -8.91 4.25 2.67
N ALA A 68 -8.44 3.41 1.76
CA ALA A 68 -7.99 2.06 2.08
C ALA A 68 -6.82 2.06 3.08
N ILE A 69 -5.82 2.93 2.88
CA ILE A 69 -4.66 3.04 3.77
C ILE A 69 -5.09 3.56 5.14
N ARG A 70 -6.00 4.55 5.22
CA ARG A 70 -6.52 5.04 6.51
C ARG A 70 -7.27 3.96 7.29
N LEU A 71 -8.05 3.13 6.61
CA LEU A 71 -8.78 2.02 7.23
C LEU A 71 -7.87 0.87 7.66
N PHE A 72 -6.84 0.58 6.86
CA PHE A 72 -5.93 -0.55 7.05
C PHE A 72 -4.48 -0.09 6.99
N PRO A 73 -4.00 0.71 7.97
CA PRO A 73 -2.67 1.31 7.93
C PRO A 73 -1.56 0.25 7.90
N ASP A 74 -1.76 -0.86 8.60
CA ASP A 74 -0.82 -1.98 8.61
C ASP A 74 -0.66 -2.63 7.23
N MET A 75 -1.65 -2.49 6.34
CA MET A 75 -1.67 -3.04 4.99
C MET A 75 -1.31 -2.01 3.90
N ALA A 76 -0.72 -0.87 4.26
CA ALA A 76 -0.43 0.20 3.31
C ALA A 76 0.44 -0.28 2.14
N VAL A 77 1.39 -1.18 2.39
CA VAL A 77 2.29 -1.73 1.37
C VAL A 77 1.52 -2.63 0.39
N GLU A 78 0.67 -3.52 0.90
CA GLU A 78 -0.17 -4.40 0.12
C GLU A 78 -1.18 -3.62 -0.73
N ILE A 79 -1.74 -2.55 -0.18
CA ILE A 79 -2.64 -1.63 -0.89
C ILE A 79 -1.91 -0.94 -2.05
N VAL A 80 -0.69 -0.45 -1.83
CA VAL A 80 0.13 0.15 -2.88
C VAL A 80 0.41 -0.86 -3.99
N ILE A 81 0.86 -2.07 -3.65
CA ILE A 81 1.12 -3.13 -4.64
C ILE A 81 -0.15 -3.47 -5.42
N ALA A 82 -1.30 -3.57 -4.74
CA ALA A 82 -2.58 -3.86 -5.37
C ALA A 82 -2.99 -2.76 -6.36
N ALA A 83 -2.86 -1.48 -5.98
CA ALA A 83 -3.17 -0.35 -6.86
C ALA A 83 -2.26 -0.31 -8.10
N LEU A 84 -0.95 -0.53 -7.91
CA LEU A 84 0.01 -0.60 -9.01
C LEU A 84 -0.29 -1.76 -9.97
N ASN A 85 -0.62 -2.94 -9.45
CA ASN A 85 -1.04 -4.08 -10.27
C ASN A 85 -2.38 -3.85 -10.98
N ALA A 86 -3.25 -3.01 -10.42
CA ALA A 86 -4.48 -2.59 -11.07
C ALA A 86 -4.25 -1.59 -12.21
N GLY A 87 -3.00 -1.16 -12.43
CA GLY A 87 -2.61 -0.25 -13.51
C GLY A 87 -2.83 1.23 -13.18
N VAL A 88 -3.01 1.57 -11.90
CA VAL A 88 -3.07 2.97 -11.46
C VAL A 88 -1.70 3.62 -11.65
N ASP A 89 -1.70 4.91 -11.99
CA ASP A 89 -0.49 5.70 -12.22
C ASP A 89 0.48 5.64 -11.02
N VAL A 90 1.76 5.35 -11.27
CA VAL A 90 2.77 5.12 -10.23
C VAL A 90 3.01 6.37 -9.39
N GLU A 91 3.10 7.54 -10.02
CA GLU A 91 3.31 8.81 -9.31
C GLU A 91 2.13 9.09 -8.39
N LEU A 92 0.89 8.89 -8.85
CA LEU A 92 -0.33 9.03 -8.06
C LEU A 92 -0.37 8.07 -6.86
N VAL A 93 -0.11 6.77 -7.08
CA VAL A 93 -0.16 5.78 -5.99
C VAL A 93 0.87 6.10 -4.91
N VAL A 94 2.13 6.30 -5.31
CA VAL A 94 3.23 6.52 -4.35
C VAL A 94 3.04 7.83 -3.60
N SER A 95 2.68 8.92 -4.30
CA SER A 95 2.45 10.21 -3.64
C SER A 95 1.32 10.15 -2.62
N THR A 96 0.19 9.55 -3.00
CA THR A 96 -0.97 9.35 -2.13
C THR A 96 -0.61 8.51 -0.91
N ALA A 97 0.10 7.41 -1.12
CA ALA A 97 0.48 6.50 -0.04
C ALA A 97 1.46 7.14 0.95
N VAL A 98 2.46 7.89 0.45
CA VAL A 98 3.42 8.62 1.30
C VAL A 98 2.74 9.71 2.11
N LEU A 99 1.79 10.46 1.51
CA LEU A 99 1.01 11.46 2.23
C LEU A 99 0.13 10.83 3.33
N THR A 100 -0.40 9.63 3.06
CA THR A 100 -1.36 8.99 3.96
C THR A 100 -0.68 8.19 5.07
N ALA A 101 0.47 7.57 4.79
CA ALA A 101 1.25 6.75 5.71
C ALA A 101 2.74 7.19 5.72
N PRO A 102 3.04 8.38 6.28
CA PRO A 102 4.39 8.94 6.28
C PRO A 102 5.40 8.12 7.11
N ASP A 103 4.92 7.32 8.06
CA ASP A 103 5.70 6.38 8.84
C ASP A 103 6.16 5.14 8.04
N LYS A 104 5.49 4.85 6.92
CA LYS A 104 5.74 3.67 6.07
C LYS A 104 6.47 3.99 4.76
N VAL A 105 7.00 5.21 4.62
CA VAL A 105 7.66 5.69 3.38
C VAL A 105 8.73 4.71 2.87
N ALA A 106 9.61 4.23 3.75
CA ALA A 106 10.68 3.30 3.37
C ALA A 106 10.13 1.99 2.77
N GLU A 107 9.08 1.46 3.38
CA GLU A 107 8.45 0.19 2.99
C GLU A 107 7.69 0.35 1.67
N ILE A 108 6.92 1.43 1.54
CA ILE A 108 6.18 1.79 0.32
C ILE A 108 7.13 1.94 -0.86
N VAL A 109 8.20 2.73 -0.70
CA VAL A 109 9.19 2.97 -1.77
C VAL A 109 9.89 1.67 -2.14
N ALA A 110 10.34 0.89 -1.16
CA ALA A 110 11.01 -0.37 -1.44
C ALA A 110 10.11 -1.36 -2.19
N ALA A 111 8.84 -1.47 -1.79
CA ALA A 111 7.86 -2.33 -2.44
C ALA A 111 7.57 -1.88 -3.87
N ALA A 112 7.32 -0.58 -4.09
CA ALA A 112 7.05 -0.03 -5.42
C ALA A 112 8.25 -0.22 -6.36
N VAL A 113 9.49 0.03 -5.90
CA VAL A 113 10.71 -0.16 -6.71
C VAL A 113 10.96 -1.63 -7.02
N ASN A 114 10.68 -2.54 -6.09
CA ASN A 114 10.78 -3.98 -6.35
C ASN A 114 9.76 -4.44 -7.40
N LEU A 115 8.56 -3.86 -7.39
CA LEU A 115 7.51 -4.21 -8.34
C LEU A 115 7.78 -3.63 -9.74
N LEU A 116 8.23 -2.38 -9.82
CA LEU A 116 8.44 -1.63 -11.06
C LEU A 116 9.84 -0.98 -11.08
N PRO A 117 10.91 -1.78 -11.21
CA PRO A 117 12.29 -1.29 -11.14
C PRO A 117 12.63 -0.26 -12.21
N GLU A 118 11.99 -0.33 -13.38
CA GLU A 118 12.13 0.63 -14.48
C GLU A 118 11.51 2.01 -14.17
N GLN A 119 10.59 2.08 -13.20
CA GLN A 119 9.94 3.33 -12.77
C GLN A 119 10.55 3.92 -11.50
N ARG A 120 11.71 3.42 -11.07
CA ARG A 120 12.40 3.88 -9.85
C ARG A 120 12.50 5.40 -9.74
N ASP A 121 12.89 6.07 -10.80
CA ASP A 121 13.12 7.52 -10.76
C ASP A 121 11.80 8.28 -10.54
N VAL A 122 10.70 7.79 -11.11
CA VAL A 122 9.34 8.30 -10.87
C VAL A 122 8.93 8.07 -9.42
N ILE A 123 9.14 6.86 -8.90
CA ILE A 123 8.80 6.49 -7.51
C ILE A 123 9.55 7.37 -6.50
N VAL A 124 10.88 7.50 -6.66
CA VAL A 124 11.72 8.30 -5.77
C VAL A 124 11.29 9.77 -5.80
N LYS A 125 11.06 10.31 -7.01
CA LYS A 125 10.61 11.70 -7.18
C LYS A 125 9.24 11.94 -6.54
N ALA A 126 8.28 11.04 -6.76
CA ALA A 126 6.93 11.13 -6.20
C ALA A 126 6.97 11.09 -4.67
N ALA A 127 7.75 10.17 -4.08
CA ALA A 127 7.87 10.03 -2.63
C ALA A 127 8.49 11.28 -1.98
N ILE A 128 9.59 11.80 -2.54
CA ILE A 128 10.22 13.03 -2.03
C ILE A 128 9.30 14.24 -2.21
N GLY A 129 8.68 14.38 -3.38
CA GLY A 129 7.73 15.46 -3.68
C GLY A 129 6.51 15.48 -2.76
N SER A 130 6.20 14.33 -2.14
CA SER A 130 5.07 14.14 -1.22
C SER A 130 5.46 14.26 0.25
N GLY A 131 6.68 14.72 0.55
CA GLY A 131 7.15 14.95 1.92
C GLY A 131 7.92 13.77 2.53
N GLY A 132 8.23 12.74 1.76
CA GLY A 132 9.13 11.67 2.19
C GLY A 132 10.55 12.21 2.42
N ASP A 133 11.17 11.81 3.53
CA ASP A 133 12.57 12.17 3.82
C ASP A 133 13.50 11.64 2.72
N GLN A 134 14.29 12.52 2.11
CA GLN A 134 15.13 12.20 0.96
C GLN A 134 16.12 11.05 1.26
N ASP A 135 16.73 11.04 2.44
CA ASP A 135 17.71 10.01 2.80
C ASP A 135 17.02 8.67 3.05
N VAL A 136 15.83 8.66 3.65
CA VAL A 136 15.00 7.46 3.82
C VAL A 136 14.58 6.90 2.46
N VAL A 137 14.03 7.73 1.57
CA VAL A 137 13.54 7.33 0.25
C VAL A 137 14.67 6.75 -0.60
N VAL A 138 15.80 7.47 -0.71
CA VAL A 138 16.92 7.03 -1.55
C VAL A 138 17.52 5.72 -1.04
N ARG A 139 17.69 5.57 0.29
CA ARG A 139 18.20 4.32 0.87
C ARG A 139 17.24 3.15 0.63
N ALA A 140 15.94 3.36 0.79
CA ALA A 140 14.94 2.33 0.53
C ALA A 140 14.95 1.88 -0.94
N ALA A 141 14.99 2.83 -1.88
CA ALA A 141 15.06 2.55 -3.30
C ALA A 141 16.34 1.78 -3.69
N LEU A 142 17.49 2.18 -3.15
CA LEU A 142 18.75 1.45 -3.39
C LEU A 142 18.68 0.04 -2.80
N ALA A 143 18.23 -0.11 -1.56
CA ALA A 143 18.12 -1.42 -0.90
C ALA A 143 17.21 -2.40 -1.66
N ALA A 144 16.14 -1.90 -2.28
CA ALA A 144 15.26 -2.68 -3.15
C ALA A 144 16.03 -3.26 -4.36
N ILE A 145 16.82 -2.44 -5.06
CA ILE A 145 17.64 -2.86 -6.21
C ILE A 145 18.65 -3.94 -5.81
N TRP A 146 19.33 -3.77 -4.67
CA TRP A 146 20.30 -4.77 -4.19
C TRP A 146 19.64 -6.11 -3.91
N ARG A 147 18.42 -6.12 -3.34
CA ARG A 147 17.65 -7.35 -3.13
C ARG A 147 17.25 -8.00 -4.45
N ALA A 148 16.77 -7.23 -5.43
CA ALA A 148 16.44 -7.75 -6.75
C ALA A 148 17.66 -8.38 -7.46
N ASN A 149 18.82 -7.72 -7.39
CA ASN A 149 20.04 -8.18 -8.06
C ASN A 149 20.75 -9.33 -7.33
N SER A 150 20.69 -9.39 -5.99
CA SER A 150 21.34 -10.46 -5.21
C SER A 150 20.67 -11.83 -5.37
N LEU A 151 19.39 -11.87 -5.75
CA LEU A 151 18.69 -13.12 -6.12
C LEU A 151 19.00 -13.58 -7.56
N GLY A 152 19.64 -12.73 -8.37
CA GLY A 152 20.00 -13.00 -9.77
C GLY A 152 21.39 -13.59 -10.01
N GLY A 153 22.21 -13.78 -8.96
CA GLY A 153 23.48 -14.49 -9.03
C GLY A 153 24.52 -13.88 -9.98
N LEU A 154 25.44 -13.06 -9.45
CA LEU A 154 26.82 -12.83 -9.92
C LEU A 154 27.31 -11.52 -9.26
N PHE A 155 27.66 -11.52 -7.99
CA PHE A 155 28.81 -10.78 -7.44
C PHE A 155 29.02 -11.26 -6.00
N PRO A 156 30.27 -11.52 -5.58
CA PRO A 156 30.56 -11.93 -4.22
C PRO A 156 30.14 -10.81 -3.27
N VAL A 157 29.52 -11.22 -2.17
CA VAL A 157 29.37 -10.44 -0.95
C VAL A 157 30.75 -9.84 -0.64
N VAL A 158 30.92 -8.53 -0.93
CA VAL A 158 31.95 -7.75 -0.25
C VAL A 158 31.42 -7.61 1.16
N ASP A 159 31.74 -8.63 1.95
CA ASP A 159 31.59 -8.60 3.39
C ASP A 159 32.25 -7.30 3.85
N GLY A 160 31.47 -6.47 4.54
CA GLY A 160 31.96 -5.30 5.28
C GLY A 160 32.80 -5.75 6.48
N GLY A 161 33.75 -6.66 6.23
CA GLY A 161 34.74 -7.13 7.15
C GLY A 161 35.53 -5.93 7.63
N GLN A 162 35.19 -5.51 8.83
CA GLN A 162 35.91 -4.54 9.62
C GLN A 162 37.40 -4.77 9.46
N GLY A 163 38.06 -3.90 8.69
CA GLY A 163 39.50 -3.78 8.63
C GLY A 163 40.01 -3.38 10.00
N LYS A 164 40.20 -4.35 10.88
CA LYS A 164 41.09 -4.21 12.03
C LYS A 164 42.48 -3.96 11.45
N GLY A 165 42.85 -2.69 11.39
CA GLY A 165 44.20 -2.25 11.05
C GLY A 165 45.21 -2.89 12.00
N GLY A 166 45.79 -4.00 11.57
CA GLY A 166 47.02 -4.52 12.16
C GLY A 166 48.14 -3.53 11.83
N MET A 167 48.66 -2.88 12.86
CA MET A 167 49.89 -2.09 12.74
C MET A 167 51.05 -3.01 12.33
N PRO A 168 51.87 -2.64 11.34
CA PRO A 168 53.08 -3.39 11.03
C PRO A 168 54.11 -3.22 12.14
N ILE A 169 54.49 -4.33 12.76
CA ILE A 169 55.62 -4.42 13.69
C ILE A 169 56.90 -4.39 12.85
N TYR A 170 57.63 -3.27 12.88
CA TYR A 170 58.96 -3.18 12.29
C TYR A 170 59.94 -4.02 13.13
N ASN A 171 60.37 -5.16 12.59
CA ASN A 171 61.49 -5.93 13.10
C ASN A 171 62.79 -5.43 12.42
N GLY A 172 63.40 -4.40 12.99
CA GLY A 172 64.77 -3.99 12.66
C GLY A 172 65.73 -4.62 13.66
N SER A 173 66.43 -5.68 13.24
CA SER A 173 67.57 -6.23 13.98
C SER A 173 68.81 -5.33 13.77
N PRO A 174 69.61 -5.05 14.81
CA PRO A 174 70.86 -4.33 14.65
C PRO A 174 71.99 -5.29 14.25
N SER A 175 72.75 -4.94 13.23
CA SER A 175 74.10 -5.44 12.96
C SER A 175 74.90 -4.35 12.31
#